data_AF-A0A847N402-F1
#
_entry.id   AF-A0A847N402-F1
#
_cell.length_a   1.000
_cell.length_b   1.000
_cell.length_c   1.000
_cell.angle_alpha   90.00
_cell.angle_beta   90.00
_cell.angle_gamma   90.00
#
_symmetry.space_group_name_H-M   'P 1'
#
loop_
_entity.id
_entity.type
_entity.pdbx_description
1 polymer ?
#
loop_
_entity_poly.entity_id
_entity_poly.type
_entity_poly.pdbx_seq_one_letter_code
_entity_poly.pdbx_strand_id
1 'polypeptide(L)'
;MYEHILLHEDFSSFPLGPFPYDREHSAMGEYHCYPNPGYTGLWYDPIANYTYKGPTWLVTNPLLDGSHRMELSRIQEPVEKGTLPTLVAGDVAWQDYRLEVSLRPLSKDLFSGILFRYQSSLHHYGLFFTAGGLEVQSVELLERTTLKKIALSWSTEGLQQVAIIVQGAAIRVEYEGREVLSLLDKRYGNGCIALCGCMPTQYASLVVRATSYEVQRLAELKQIQQQRIAKKQESLPKMRLARTIDLKDFGAGRQIRFGHLGGTDELFFVMAQNQRRVYKDRYPVISCLTAVSLETGKVLWQLGEPRDDEEVEQLTTDLPFQIYDIDGDGCDEVIASWDFKLFILEGETGKVKRQMDTP
;
A
#
# COMPACT_ATOMS: atom_id res chain seq x y z
N MET A 1 3.68 8.61 34.48
CA MET A 1 3.00 9.50 33.50
C MET A 1 2.74 8.77 32.18
N TYR A 2 3.73 8.12 31.54
CA TYR A 2 3.50 7.24 30.37
C TYR A 2 3.69 5.76 30.75
N GLU A 3 2.66 5.15 31.33
CA GLU A 3 2.75 3.81 31.96
C GLU A 3 2.25 2.68 31.07
N HIS A 4 1.42 2.98 30.07
CA HIS A 4 0.82 1.98 29.19
C HIS A 4 1.62 1.84 27.91
N ILE A 5 1.93 0.62 27.51
CA ILE A 5 2.58 0.34 26.22
C ILE A 5 1.50 0.26 25.14
N LEU A 6 1.56 1.15 24.16
CA LEU A 6 0.74 1.08 22.94
C LEU A 6 1.36 0.13 21.91
N LEU A 7 2.69 0.12 21.82
CA LEU A 7 3.45 -0.71 20.89
C LEU A 7 4.84 -0.97 21.48
N HIS A 8 5.32 -2.21 21.34
CA HIS A 8 6.70 -2.60 21.63
C HIS A 8 7.18 -3.50 20.49
N GLU A 9 8.35 -3.21 19.96
CA GLU A 9 8.99 -3.99 18.91
C GLU A 9 10.49 -4.11 19.17
N ASP A 10 10.99 -5.33 19.13
CA ASP A 10 12.42 -5.69 19.21
C ASP A 10 12.89 -6.51 18.00
N PHE A 11 11.99 -6.72 17.04
CA PHE A 11 12.17 -7.46 15.79
C PHE A 11 12.55 -8.95 15.95
N SER A 12 12.55 -9.49 17.18
CA SER A 12 12.89 -10.90 17.45
C SER A 12 11.90 -11.88 16.84
N SER A 13 10.66 -11.43 16.63
CA SER A 13 9.59 -12.23 15.99
C SER A 13 9.78 -12.41 14.48
N PHE A 14 10.62 -11.58 13.84
CA PHE A 14 10.82 -11.61 12.40
C PHE A 14 11.89 -12.63 11.99
N PRO A 15 11.68 -13.42 10.93
CA PRO A 15 12.75 -14.24 10.36
C PRO A 15 13.84 -13.36 9.71
N LEU A 16 15.09 -13.84 9.72
CA LEU A 16 16.19 -13.18 9.01
C LEU A 16 15.91 -13.12 7.50
N GLY A 17 16.31 -12.01 6.86
CA GLY A 17 16.14 -11.80 5.43
C GLY A 17 15.20 -10.63 5.12
N PRO A 18 14.65 -10.56 3.90
CA PRO A 18 13.83 -9.43 3.49
C PRO A 18 12.50 -9.36 4.24
N PHE A 19 12.15 -8.14 4.70
CA PHE A 19 10.76 -7.83 5.02
C PHE A 19 9.90 -8.01 3.75
N PRO A 20 8.65 -8.52 3.85
CA PRO A 20 7.81 -8.75 2.69
C PRO A 20 7.70 -7.55 1.74
N TYR A 21 7.96 -7.76 0.45
CA TYR A 21 7.95 -6.74 -0.59
C TYR A 21 7.55 -7.34 -1.94
N ASP A 22 7.09 -6.51 -2.87
CA ASP A 22 6.86 -6.92 -4.25
C ASP A 22 8.20 -7.05 -4.97
N ARG A 23 8.58 -8.27 -5.35
CA ARG A 23 9.86 -8.54 -6.04
C ARG A 23 9.94 -7.89 -7.41
N GLU A 24 8.82 -7.74 -8.08
CA GLU A 24 8.73 -7.15 -9.40
C GLU A 24 8.58 -5.63 -9.35
N HIS A 25 8.31 -5.07 -8.15
CA HIS A 25 7.90 -3.68 -7.93
C HIS A 25 6.89 -3.24 -9.00
N SER A 26 5.89 -4.10 -9.17
CA SER A 26 4.90 -4.07 -10.24
C SER A 26 3.67 -3.25 -9.82
N ALA A 27 2.75 -3.05 -10.75
CA ALA A 27 1.44 -2.47 -10.46
C ALA A 27 0.45 -3.50 -9.88
N MET A 28 0.88 -4.73 -9.54
CA MET A 28 -0.05 -5.80 -9.15
C MET A 28 -0.93 -5.40 -7.97
N GLY A 29 -0.33 -4.84 -6.91
CA GLY A 29 -1.06 -4.38 -5.73
C GLY A 29 -1.99 -3.18 -5.97
N GLU A 30 -1.88 -2.48 -7.10
CA GLU A 30 -2.81 -1.41 -7.48
C GLU A 30 -4.10 -1.97 -8.09
N TYR A 31 -4.00 -3.08 -8.82
CA TYR A 31 -5.11 -3.65 -9.60
C TYR A 31 -5.68 -4.94 -9.00
N HIS A 32 -4.93 -5.61 -8.14
CA HIS A 32 -5.27 -6.90 -7.55
C HIS A 32 -5.12 -6.86 -6.04
N CYS A 33 -5.89 -7.70 -5.35
CA CYS A 33 -5.60 -8.04 -3.97
C CYS A 33 -4.38 -8.96 -3.93
N TYR A 34 -3.19 -8.35 -3.94
CA TYR A 34 -1.92 -9.06 -4.06
C TYR A 34 -1.03 -8.79 -2.83
N PRO A 35 -1.37 -9.36 -1.66
CA PRO A 35 -0.57 -9.17 -0.46
C PRO A 35 0.80 -9.83 -0.62
N ASN A 36 1.87 -9.10 -0.27
CA ASN A 36 3.22 -9.65 -0.31
C ASN A 36 3.34 -10.85 0.65
N PRO A 37 3.86 -12.00 0.19
CA PRO A 37 4.00 -13.17 1.04
C PRO A 37 5.03 -12.93 2.15
N GLY A 38 4.73 -13.43 3.35
CA GLY A 38 5.65 -13.43 4.49
C GLY A 38 5.07 -12.75 5.73
N TYR A 39 5.86 -12.73 6.81
CA TYR A 39 5.46 -12.17 8.09
C TYR A 39 5.77 -10.66 8.14
N THR A 40 4.73 -9.85 8.33
CA THR A 40 4.85 -8.38 8.45
C THR A 40 4.69 -7.87 9.88
N GLY A 41 4.26 -8.72 10.82
CA GLY A 41 3.93 -8.32 12.19
C GLY A 41 2.93 -7.16 12.21
N LEU A 42 3.28 -6.08 12.91
CA LEU A 42 2.48 -4.86 13.00
C LEU A 42 2.82 -3.82 11.93
N TRP A 43 3.76 -4.14 11.04
CA TRP A 43 4.36 -3.20 10.10
C TRP A 43 3.79 -3.35 8.70
N TYR A 44 3.79 -2.25 7.95
CA TYR A 44 3.56 -2.27 6.50
C TYR A 44 4.44 -1.22 5.80
N ASP A 45 4.83 -1.51 4.57
CA ASP A 45 5.57 -0.57 3.71
C ASP A 45 4.57 0.17 2.80
N PRO A 46 4.33 1.48 3.00
CA PRO A 46 3.40 2.26 2.18
C PRO A 46 4.03 2.72 0.84
N ILE A 47 5.32 2.46 0.59
CA ILE A 47 6.04 3.05 -0.54
C ILE A 47 5.97 2.13 -1.75
N ALA A 48 5.13 2.49 -2.71
CA ALA A 48 5.14 1.92 -4.05
C ALA A 48 6.07 2.74 -4.95
N ASN A 49 7.22 2.19 -5.31
CA ASN A 49 8.15 2.81 -6.25
C ASN A 49 8.64 1.79 -7.27
N TYR A 50 8.12 1.87 -8.51
CA TYR A 50 8.42 0.94 -9.61
C TYR A 50 9.90 0.91 -10.04
N THR A 51 10.70 1.89 -9.61
CA THR A 51 12.15 1.94 -9.88
C THR A 51 12.98 1.13 -8.89
N TYR A 52 12.38 0.75 -7.76
CA TYR A 52 13.06 -0.02 -6.74
C TYR A 52 13.38 -1.42 -7.25
N LYS A 53 14.53 -1.92 -6.80
CA LYS A 53 14.97 -3.30 -6.98
C LYS A 53 15.31 -3.88 -5.63
N GLY A 54 14.95 -5.15 -5.41
CA GLY A 54 15.18 -5.85 -4.15
C GLY A 54 14.40 -5.23 -2.96
N PRO A 55 14.68 -5.71 -1.74
CA PRO A 55 13.98 -5.27 -0.53
C PRO A 55 14.42 -3.87 -0.12
N THR A 56 13.47 -3.09 0.40
CA THR A 56 13.75 -1.82 1.11
C THR A 56 14.25 -2.07 2.53
N TRP A 57 13.71 -3.13 3.16
CA TRP A 57 13.88 -3.45 4.56
C TRP A 57 14.37 -4.88 4.71
N LEU A 58 15.37 -5.07 5.57
CA LEU A 58 16.00 -6.36 5.84
C LEU A 58 16.03 -6.61 7.34
N VAL A 59 15.66 -7.81 7.77
CA VAL A 59 15.84 -8.28 9.14
C VAL A 59 17.22 -8.91 9.24
N THR A 60 18.09 -8.35 10.06
CA THR A 60 19.51 -8.73 10.19
C THR A 60 19.84 -9.14 11.63
N ASN A 61 20.91 -9.92 11.81
CA ASN A 61 21.50 -10.24 13.12
C ASN A 61 22.98 -9.83 13.09
N PRO A 62 23.28 -8.51 13.14
CA PRO A 62 24.61 -7.99 12.86
C PRO A 62 25.66 -8.38 13.91
N LEU A 63 25.23 -8.72 15.12
CA LEU A 63 26.11 -9.13 16.22
C LEU A 63 26.30 -10.65 16.31
N LEU A 64 25.57 -11.42 15.49
CA LEU A 64 25.57 -12.89 15.51
C LEU A 64 25.20 -13.50 16.88
N ASP A 65 24.49 -12.74 17.72
CA ASP A 65 24.11 -13.13 19.09
C ASP A 65 22.61 -13.47 19.22
N GLY A 66 21.87 -13.37 18.10
CA GLY A 66 20.43 -13.61 18.05
C GLY A 66 19.60 -12.32 18.13
N SER A 67 20.26 -11.18 18.33
CA SER A 67 19.60 -9.87 18.37
C SER A 67 19.21 -9.42 16.96
N HIS A 68 17.94 -9.56 16.61
CA HIS A 68 17.44 -9.08 15.33
C HIS A 68 17.40 -7.55 15.27
N ARG A 69 17.58 -7.02 14.06
CA ARG A 69 17.46 -5.60 13.72
C ARG A 69 16.64 -5.46 12.45
N MET A 70 15.72 -4.50 12.41
CA MET A 70 15.15 -4.06 11.14
C MET A 70 16.12 -3.05 10.52
N GLU A 71 16.59 -3.31 9.31
CA GLU A 71 17.59 -2.51 8.63
C GLU A 71 17.01 -1.90 7.36
N LEU A 72 17.09 -0.58 7.24
CA LEU A 72 16.91 0.11 5.97
C LEU A 72 18.12 -0.19 5.09
N SER A 73 17.91 -0.77 3.91
CA SER A 73 19.00 -1.11 2.97
C SER A 73 19.20 -0.08 1.86
N ARG A 74 18.28 0.89 1.73
CA ARG A 74 18.32 1.87 0.63
C ARG A 74 19.14 3.11 0.97
N ILE A 75 19.88 3.56 -0.03
CA ILE A 75 20.46 4.90 -0.11
C ILE A 75 19.59 5.69 -1.07
N GLN A 76 19.01 6.79 -0.59
CA GLN A 76 18.15 7.63 -1.40
C GLN A 76 18.34 9.10 -1.01
N GLU A 77 18.79 9.91 -1.95
CA GLU A 77 18.79 11.36 -1.76
C GLU A 77 17.34 11.88 -1.66
N PRO A 78 17.06 12.79 -0.72
CA PRO A 78 15.77 13.43 -0.63
C PRO A 78 15.59 14.33 -1.87
N VAL A 79 14.73 13.91 -2.79
CA VAL A 79 14.36 14.73 -3.97
C VAL A 79 13.12 15.55 -3.67
N GLU A 80 13.02 16.71 -4.32
CA GLU A 80 11.81 17.53 -4.26
C GLU A 80 10.60 16.68 -4.66
N LYS A 81 9.51 16.74 -3.88
CA LYS A 81 8.28 15.95 -4.12
C LYS A 81 8.44 14.43 -4.00
N GLY A 82 9.60 13.95 -3.54
CA GLY A 82 9.87 12.53 -3.34
C GLY A 82 9.45 12.01 -1.96
N THR A 83 8.96 10.78 -1.92
CA THR A 83 8.76 10.04 -0.67
C THR A 83 10.03 9.33 -0.24
N LEU A 84 10.26 9.23 1.06
CA LEU A 84 11.37 8.45 1.62
C LEU A 84 10.95 7.00 1.89
N PRO A 85 11.90 6.06 1.91
CA PRO A 85 11.68 4.71 2.41
C PRO A 85 11.05 4.77 3.80
N THR A 86 9.89 4.15 3.96
CA THR A 86 9.08 4.24 5.17
C THR A 86 8.59 2.85 5.55
N LEU A 87 8.59 2.51 6.84
CA LEU A 87 7.92 1.32 7.37
C LEU A 87 7.05 1.73 8.54
N VAL A 88 5.73 1.56 8.44
CA VAL A 88 4.75 2.17 9.33
C VAL A 88 4.18 1.15 10.30
N ALA A 89 3.98 1.55 11.56
CA ALA A 89 3.23 0.76 12.54
C ALA A 89 2.44 1.65 13.51
N GLY A 90 1.35 1.11 14.07
CA GLY A 90 0.51 1.80 15.04
C GLY A 90 -0.78 2.38 14.46
N ASP A 91 -1.46 3.21 15.25
CA ASP A 91 -2.76 3.80 14.91
C ASP A 91 -2.62 5.31 14.69
N VAL A 92 -3.17 5.81 13.57
CA VAL A 92 -3.17 7.24 13.24
C VAL A 92 -3.94 8.09 14.26
N ALA A 93 -4.77 7.47 15.11
CA ALA A 93 -5.51 8.14 16.16
C ALA A 93 -4.66 8.53 17.38
N TRP A 94 -3.43 8.03 17.54
CA TRP A 94 -2.56 8.38 18.67
C TRP A 94 -2.22 9.87 18.68
N GLN A 95 -2.37 10.53 19.83
CA GLN A 95 -2.15 11.98 19.97
C GLN A 95 -0.92 12.29 20.83
N ASP A 96 -0.97 11.86 22.08
CA ASP A 96 0.00 12.19 23.13
C ASP A 96 0.70 10.93 23.60
N TYR A 97 1.98 10.80 23.28
CA TYR A 97 2.76 9.60 23.59
C TYR A 97 4.25 9.91 23.74
N ARG A 98 4.95 8.97 24.38
CA ARG A 98 6.42 8.90 24.42
C ARG A 98 6.86 7.76 23.50
N LEU A 99 7.63 8.09 22.47
CA LEU A 99 8.27 7.15 21.56
C LEU A 99 9.74 7.05 21.93
N GLU A 100 10.18 5.86 22.34
CA GLU A 100 11.56 5.55 22.69
C GLU A 100 12.14 4.65 21.60
N VAL A 101 13.31 5.00 21.05
CA VAL A 101 13.90 4.27 19.93
C VAL A 101 15.39 4.06 20.18
N SER A 102 15.84 2.84 19.94
CA SER A 102 17.26 2.47 19.86
C SER A 102 17.58 2.14 18.41
N LEU A 103 18.42 2.97 17.77
CA LEU A 103 18.81 2.80 16.37
C LEU A 103 20.29 3.10 16.14
N ARG A 104 20.87 2.56 15.08
CA ARG A 104 22.23 2.84 14.62
C ARG A 104 22.18 3.28 13.16
N PRO A 105 22.29 4.59 12.89
CA PRO A 105 22.62 5.06 11.54
C PRO A 105 24.00 4.56 11.13
N LEU A 106 24.15 4.05 9.90
CA LEU A 106 25.41 3.48 9.41
C LEU A 106 26.26 4.49 8.62
N SER A 107 25.73 5.68 8.33
CA SER A 107 26.45 6.78 7.67
C SER A 107 25.97 8.14 8.17
N LYS A 108 26.82 9.16 7.99
CA LYS A 108 26.54 10.59 8.25
C LYS A 108 26.25 11.40 6.98
N ASP A 109 26.33 10.82 5.78
CA ASP A 109 26.35 11.56 4.52
C ASP A 109 25.04 12.31 4.23
N LEU A 110 23.90 11.69 4.56
CA LEU A 110 22.57 12.31 4.49
C LEU A 110 21.94 12.29 5.89
N PHE A 111 20.72 11.77 6.01
CA PHE A 111 20.03 11.68 7.27
C PHE A 111 19.20 10.42 7.42
N SER A 112 19.05 9.97 8.66
CA SER A 112 18.23 8.81 9.03
C SER A 112 17.59 9.01 10.39
N GLY A 113 16.45 8.37 10.65
CA GLY A 113 15.76 8.64 11.90
C GLY A 113 14.41 7.95 12.02
N ILE A 114 13.46 8.65 12.62
CA ILE A 114 12.15 8.07 12.92
C ILE A 114 11.06 9.11 12.68
N LEU A 115 9.95 8.67 12.09
CA LEU A 115 8.77 9.49 11.88
C LEU A 115 7.82 9.33 13.06
N PHE A 116 7.17 10.43 13.44
CA PHE A 116 6.21 10.48 14.53
C PHE A 116 5.05 11.40 14.15
N ARG A 117 3.88 11.16 14.74
CA ARG A 117 2.59 11.70 14.28
C ARG A 117 2.42 11.49 12.78
N TYR A 118 2.79 10.30 12.32
CA TYR A 118 2.68 9.91 10.93
C TYR A 118 1.21 9.69 10.56
N GLN A 119 0.72 10.45 9.58
CA GLN A 119 -0.62 10.28 9.02
C GLN A 119 -0.56 9.69 7.62
N SER A 120 0.47 10.07 6.85
CA SER A 120 0.77 9.53 5.52
C SER A 120 2.21 9.87 5.15
N SER A 121 2.68 9.35 4.01
CA SER A 121 4.00 9.67 3.44
C SER A 121 4.19 11.16 3.14
N LEU A 122 3.10 11.93 3.13
CA LEU A 122 3.07 13.36 2.83
C LEU A 122 2.68 14.23 4.05
N HIS A 123 2.36 13.64 5.20
CA HIS A 123 1.90 14.37 6.39
C HIS A 123 2.45 13.72 7.65
N HIS A 124 3.55 14.25 8.18
CA HIS A 124 4.20 13.75 9.40
C HIS A 124 5.27 14.70 9.93
N TYR A 125 5.74 14.44 11.16
CA TYR A 125 7.03 14.92 11.62
C TYR A 125 8.08 13.80 11.53
N GLY A 126 9.35 14.20 11.51
CA GLY A 126 10.48 13.28 11.63
C GLY A 126 11.57 13.86 12.53
N LEU A 127 12.20 12.99 13.32
CA LEU A 127 13.45 13.28 14.01
C LEU A 127 14.57 12.58 13.24
N PHE A 128 15.58 13.33 12.81
CA PHE A 128 16.65 12.82 11.96
C PHE A 128 18.03 13.12 12.52
N PHE A 129 18.91 12.12 12.48
CA PHE A 129 20.35 12.27 12.61
C PHE A 129 20.91 12.83 11.30
N THR A 130 21.66 13.90 11.39
CA THR A 130 22.41 14.54 10.29
C THR A 130 23.89 14.61 10.67
N ALA A 131 24.78 14.90 9.73
CA ALA A 131 26.21 15.12 10.03
C ALA A 131 26.44 16.12 11.19
N GLY A 132 25.59 17.14 11.32
CA GLY A 132 25.72 18.20 12.32
C GLY A 132 25.06 17.93 13.68
N GLY A 133 24.22 16.89 13.81
CA GLY A 133 23.48 16.60 15.03
C GLY A 133 22.07 16.08 14.75
N LEU A 134 21.07 16.62 15.46
CA LEU A 134 19.67 16.23 15.30
C LEU A 134 18.81 17.34 14.69
N GLU A 135 17.86 16.95 13.86
CA GLU A 135 16.84 17.83 13.29
C GLU A 135 15.43 17.28 13.49
N VAL A 136 14.51 18.15 13.90
CA VAL A 136 13.07 17.90 13.80
C VAL A 136 12.58 18.56 12.52
N GLN A 137 11.99 17.77 11.64
CA GLN A 137 11.44 18.21 10.37
C GLN A 137 9.93 17.95 10.32
N SER A 138 9.22 18.78 9.56
CA SER A 138 7.81 18.59 9.20
C SER A 138 7.72 18.36 7.70
N VAL A 139 6.90 17.39 7.29
CA VAL A 139 6.58 17.12 5.88
C VAL A 139 5.10 17.37 5.68
N GLU A 140 4.79 18.35 4.83
CA GLU A 140 3.44 18.75 4.43
C GLU A 140 3.35 18.71 2.91
N LEU A 141 2.57 17.75 2.38
CA LEU A 141 2.46 17.52 0.95
C LEU A 141 3.84 17.32 0.33
N LEU A 142 4.31 18.33 -0.41
CA LEU A 142 5.55 18.33 -1.15
C LEU A 142 6.67 19.10 -0.45
N GLU A 143 6.37 19.73 0.68
CA GLU A 143 7.27 20.61 1.41
C GLU A 143 7.88 19.87 2.61
N ARG A 144 9.19 19.97 2.74
CA ARG A 144 9.95 19.48 3.90
C ARG A 144 10.61 20.68 4.57
N THR A 145 10.23 20.93 5.83
CA THR A 145 10.71 22.08 6.60
C THR A 145 11.43 21.61 7.85
N THR A 146 12.68 22.01 8.04
CA THR A 146 13.38 21.84 9.33
C THR A 146 12.82 22.84 10.35
N LEU A 147 12.11 22.34 11.36
CA LEU A 147 11.51 23.16 12.41
C LEU A 147 12.54 23.59 13.45
N LYS A 148 13.43 22.67 13.84
CA LYS A 148 14.49 22.94 14.82
C LYS A 148 15.65 21.98 14.62
N LYS A 149 16.86 22.48 14.85
CA LYS A 149 18.12 21.71 14.81
C LYS A 149 18.94 21.94 16.06
N ILE A 150 19.72 20.94 16.45
CA ILE A 150 20.68 21.03 17.55
C ILE A 150 21.99 20.38 17.14
N ALA A 151 23.09 21.07 17.43
CA ALA A 151 24.42 20.52 17.21
C ALA A 151 24.77 19.54 18.32
N LEU A 152 25.12 18.32 17.97
CA LEU A 152 25.61 17.30 18.90
C LEU A 152 26.47 16.27 18.18
N SER A 153 27.39 15.66 18.93
CA SER A 153 28.22 14.57 18.44
C SER A 153 27.53 13.24 18.68
N TRP A 154 27.45 12.42 17.64
CA TRP A 154 26.91 11.06 17.67
C TRP A 154 27.78 10.11 16.83
N SER A 155 27.63 8.80 17.03
CA SER A 155 28.49 7.78 16.41
C SER A 155 27.72 6.83 15.48
N THR A 156 28.38 6.35 14.44
CA THR A 156 27.91 5.26 13.56
C THR A 156 28.35 3.88 14.05
N GLU A 157 29.14 3.80 15.13
CA GLU A 157 29.67 2.54 15.66
C GLU A 157 28.71 1.81 16.61
N GLY A 158 27.82 2.56 17.27
CA GLY A 158 26.94 2.04 18.31
C GLY A 158 25.51 2.50 18.19
N LEU A 159 24.63 1.85 18.95
CA LEU A 159 23.24 2.27 19.09
C LEU A 159 23.17 3.67 19.71
N GLN A 160 22.26 4.47 19.17
CA GLN A 160 21.89 5.80 19.61
C GLN A 160 20.50 5.71 20.22
N GLN A 161 20.33 6.25 21.43
CA GLN A 161 19.05 6.25 22.12
C GLN A 161 18.39 7.63 22.03
N VAL A 162 17.17 7.66 21.49
CA VAL A 162 16.35 8.87 21.44
C VAL A 162 14.97 8.61 22.03
N ALA A 163 14.41 9.63 22.66
CA ALA A 163 13.00 9.64 23.03
C ALA A 163 12.31 10.90 22.51
N ILE A 164 11.15 10.73 21.89
CA ILE A 164 10.29 11.81 21.40
C ILE A 164 9.03 11.82 22.26
N ILE A 165 8.77 12.93 22.92
CA ILE A 165 7.60 13.11 23.78
C ILE A 165 6.72 14.17 23.13
N VAL A 166 5.54 13.74 22.69
CA VAL A 166 4.52 14.62 22.09
C VAL A 166 3.36 14.79 23.06
N GLN A 167 2.98 16.04 23.32
CA GLN A 167 1.87 16.40 24.20
C GLN A 167 1.19 17.68 23.71
N GLY A 168 -0.02 17.57 23.14
CA GLY A 168 -0.68 18.68 22.46
C GLY A 168 0.21 19.25 21.34
N ALA A 169 0.59 20.52 21.42
CA ALA A 169 1.52 21.13 20.47
C ALA A 169 3.01 20.99 20.88
N ALA A 170 3.31 20.50 22.09
CA ALA A 170 4.67 20.38 22.56
C ALA A 170 5.35 19.13 22.01
N ILE A 171 6.57 19.32 21.49
CA ILE A 171 7.45 18.25 21.03
C ILE A 171 8.76 18.40 21.80
N ARG A 172 9.13 17.38 22.57
CA ARG A 172 10.41 17.29 23.27
C ARG A 172 11.20 16.10 22.76
N VAL A 173 12.52 16.27 22.65
CA VAL A 173 13.45 15.25 22.19
C VAL A 173 14.53 15.09 23.26
N GLU A 174 14.68 13.85 23.70
CA GLU A 174 15.77 13.40 24.55
C GLU A 174 16.77 12.59 23.70
N TYR A 175 18.06 12.79 23.95
CA TYR A 175 19.14 11.99 23.40
C TYR A 175 19.99 11.47 24.56
N GLU A 176 20.21 10.16 24.62
CA GLU A 176 20.92 9.48 25.72
C GLU A 176 20.36 9.87 27.11
N GLY A 177 19.02 9.94 27.21
CA GLY A 177 18.28 10.23 28.44
C GLY A 177 18.29 11.70 28.89
N ARG A 178 18.80 12.64 28.07
CA ARG A 178 18.82 14.07 28.38
C ARG A 178 18.02 14.85 27.34
N GLU A 179 17.19 15.79 27.77
CA GLU A 179 16.52 16.71 26.84
C GLU A 179 17.56 17.54 26.08
N VAL A 180 17.52 17.48 24.75
CA VAL A 180 18.44 18.21 23.87
C VAL A 180 17.70 19.24 23.00
N LEU A 181 16.39 19.06 22.80
CA LEU A 181 15.59 19.90 21.91
C LEU A 181 14.13 19.89 22.36
N SER A 182 13.52 21.07 22.42
CA SER A 182 12.08 21.24 22.61
C SER A 182 11.52 22.33 21.71
N LEU A 183 10.30 22.14 21.18
CA LEU A 183 9.60 23.14 20.38
C LEU A 183 8.07 23.02 20.54
N LEU A 184 7.35 24.01 20.01
CA LEU A 184 5.90 24.01 19.89
C LEU A 184 5.53 24.00 18.42
N ASP A 185 4.77 23.01 17.98
CA ASP A 185 4.17 22.96 16.66
C ASP A 185 2.80 22.27 16.72
N LYS A 186 1.81 22.84 16.06
CA LYS A 186 0.41 22.37 16.11
C LYS A 186 -0.07 21.77 14.80
N ARG A 187 0.82 21.60 13.81
CA ARG A 187 0.46 21.16 12.46
C ARG A 187 -0.16 19.77 12.47
N TYR A 188 0.49 18.80 13.10
CA TYR A 188 -0.02 17.45 13.28
C TYR A 188 -0.26 17.18 14.77
N GLY A 189 -1.51 16.95 15.15
CA GLY A 189 -1.90 16.64 16.53
C GLY A 189 -1.96 15.13 16.82
N ASN A 190 -1.93 14.30 15.78
CA ASN A 190 -2.08 12.85 15.88
C ASN A 190 -1.35 12.12 14.74
N GLY A 191 -1.05 10.86 14.98
CA GLY A 191 -0.52 9.94 13.97
C GLY A 191 0.28 8.81 14.62
N CYS A 192 0.55 7.78 13.84
CA CYS A 192 1.34 6.64 14.26
C CYS A 192 2.85 6.93 14.13
N ILE A 193 3.67 5.88 14.06
CA ILE A 193 5.12 5.99 13.94
C ILE A 193 5.60 5.25 12.69
N ALA A 194 6.79 5.63 12.20
CA ALA A 194 7.40 4.91 11.10
C ALA A 194 8.92 4.95 11.12
N LEU A 195 9.57 3.86 10.71
CA LEU A 195 11.00 3.82 10.42
C LEU A 195 11.25 4.56 9.11
N CYS A 196 12.31 5.36 9.03
CA CYS A 196 12.61 6.15 7.83
C CYS A 196 14.07 6.59 7.75
N GLY A 197 14.63 6.66 6.56
CA GLY A 197 15.94 7.26 6.35
C GLY A 197 16.31 7.42 4.89
N CYS A 198 17.36 8.20 4.66
CA CYS A 198 18.04 8.35 3.37
C CYS A 198 19.30 7.48 3.30
N MET A 199 19.80 6.99 4.44
CA MET A 199 20.97 6.12 4.54
C MET A 199 20.67 4.84 5.33
N PRO A 200 21.44 3.77 5.11
CA PRO A 200 21.29 2.54 5.86
C PRO A 200 21.29 2.75 7.37
N THR A 201 20.31 2.12 8.04
CA THR A 201 20.03 2.34 9.46
C THR A 201 19.46 1.09 10.07
N GLN A 202 20.03 0.67 11.19
CA GLN A 202 19.57 -0.49 11.96
C GLN A 202 18.70 -0.03 13.12
N TYR A 203 17.47 -0.50 13.19
CA TYR A 203 16.55 -0.28 14.30
C TYR A 203 16.59 -1.50 15.20
N ALA A 204 16.96 -1.31 16.47
CA ALA A 204 17.12 -2.38 17.45
C ALA A 204 15.87 -2.62 18.27
N SER A 205 15.24 -1.54 18.72
CA SER A 205 13.99 -1.62 19.45
C SER A 205 13.28 -0.28 19.46
N LEU A 206 11.97 -0.34 19.70
CA LEU A 206 11.16 0.82 19.98
C LEU A 206 9.99 0.50 20.89
N VAL A 207 9.62 1.51 21.68
CA VAL A 207 8.47 1.45 22.59
C VAL A 207 7.67 2.73 22.41
N VAL A 208 6.37 2.59 22.19
CA VAL A 208 5.40 3.69 22.26
C VAL A 208 4.63 3.55 23.55
N ARG A 209 4.70 4.58 24.41
CA ARG A 209 3.99 4.63 25.68
C ARG A 209 2.98 5.76 25.71
N ALA A 210 1.84 5.51 26.33
CA ALA A 210 0.76 6.47 26.52
C ALA A 210 0.41 6.64 27.99
N THR A 211 -0.28 7.74 28.27
CA THR A 211 -0.91 7.98 29.58
C THR A 211 -2.20 7.16 29.69
N SER A 212 -2.69 6.93 30.92
CA SER A 212 -3.99 6.28 31.12
C SER A 212 -5.14 7.04 30.45
N TYR A 213 -5.05 8.38 30.43
CA TYR A 213 -6.01 9.25 29.75
C TYR A 213 -6.07 8.96 28.26
N GLU A 214 -4.90 8.87 27.60
CA GLU A 214 -4.83 8.62 26.17
C GLU A 214 -5.36 7.23 25.79
N VAL A 215 -5.05 6.20 26.60
CA VAL A 215 -5.59 4.84 26.39
C VAL A 215 -7.12 4.83 26.50
N GLN A 216 -7.67 5.51 27.51
CA GLN A 216 -9.12 5.63 27.67
C GLN A 216 -9.75 6.37 26.49
N ARG A 217 -9.16 7.49 26.06
CA ARG A 217 -9.62 8.27 24.90
C ARG A 217 -9.63 7.43 23.62
N LEU A 218 -8.60 6.63 23.38
CA LEU A 218 -8.53 5.73 22.21
C LEU A 218 -9.60 4.64 22.27
N ALA A 219 -9.87 4.07 23.45
CA ALA A 219 -10.93 3.08 23.63
C ALA A 219 -12.33 3.67 23.37
N GLU A 220 -12.61 4.85 23.91
CA GLU A 220 -13.85 5.60 23.67
C GLU A 220 -14.03 5.93 22.18
N LEU A 221 -12.95 6.41 21.53
CA LEU A 221 -12.96 6.71 20.10
C LEU A 221 -13.28 5.47 19.26
N LYS A 222 -12.67 4.32 19.59
CA LYS A 222 -12.92 3.05 18.90
C LYS A 222 -14.38 2.61 19.06
N GLN A 223 -14.95 2.75 20.25
CA GLN A 223 -16.35 2.43 20.52
C GLN A 223 -17.30 3.34 19.71
N ILE A 224 -17.03 4.65 19.68
CA ILE A 224 -17.81 5.62 18.88
C ILE A 224 -17.75 5.27 17.39
N GLN A 225 -16.57 4.94 16.87
CA GLN A 225 -16.40 4.55 15.48
C GLN A 225 -17.16 3.25 15.15
N GLN A 226 -17.06 2.23 16.00
CA GLN A 226 -17.79 0.97 15.84
C GLN A 226 -19.30 1.18 15.83
N GLN A 227 -19.84 1.99 16.76
CA GLN A 227 -21.26 2.34 16.77
C GLN A 227 -21.68 3.08 15.50
N ARG A 228 -20.87 4.03 15.01
CA ARG A 228 -21.13 4.75 13.77
C ARG A 228 -21.14 3.81 12.56
N ILE A 229 -20.20 2.87 12.48
CA ILE A 229 -20.13 1.86 11.41
C ILE A 229 -21.35 0.95 11.47
N ALA A 230 -21.70 0.43 12.66
CA ALA A 230 -22.86 -0.44 12.85
C ALA A 230 -24.16 0.26 12.43
N LYS A 231 -24.39 1.50 12.87
CA LYS A 231 -25.56 2.30 12.47
C LYS A 231 -25.64 2.51 10.96
N LYS A 232 -24.51 2.77 10.29
CA LYS A 232 -24.46 2.86 8.83
C LYS A 232 -24.79 1.52 8.18
N GLN A 233 -24.19 0.43 8.64
CA GLN A 233 -24.45 -0.92 8.12
C GLN A 233 -25.90 -1.36 8.33
N GLU A 234 -26.56 -0.92 9.40
CA GLU A 234 -27.99 -1.16 9.64
C GLU A 234 -28.89 -0.35 8.70
N SER A 235 -28.50 0.88 8.36
CA SER A 235 -29.25 1.75 7.44
C SER A 235 -29.17 1.31 5.97
N LEU A 236 -28.23 0.44 5.61
CA LEU A 236 -28.01 -0.02 4.25
C LEU A 236 -28.62 -1.41 4.03
N PRO A 237 -29.13 -1.72 2.83
CA PRO A 237 -29.55 -3.07 2.47
C PRO A 237 -28.44 -4.09 2.75
N LYS A 238 -28.80 -5.22 3.35
CA LYS A 238 -27.82 -6.29 3.62
C LYS A 238 -27.45 -6.96 2.30
N MET A 239 -26.15 -7.06 2.03
CA MET A 239 -25.64 -7.87 0.92
C MET A 239 -26.15 -9.30 1.08
N ARG A 240 -26.67 -9.86 -0.01
CA ARG A 240 -27.06 -11.28 -0.09
C ARG A 240 -26.30 -11.88 -1.25
N LEU A 241 -25.84 -13.12 -1.08
CA LEU A 241 -25.31 -13.88 -2.18
C LEU A 241 -26.42 -14.05 -3.23
N ALA A 242 -26.28 -13.40 -4.37
CA ALA A 242 -27.24 -13.51 -5.45
C ALA A 242 -27.04 -14.85 -6.18
N ARG A 243 -25.81 -15.12 -6.63
CA ARG A 243 -25.44 -16.30 -7.43
C ARG A 243 -23.99 -16.70 -7.18
N THR A 244 -23.69 -17.97 -7.42
CA THR A 244 -22.35 -18.53 -7.53
C THR A 244 -22.23 -19.15 -8.91
N ILE A 245 -21.28 -18.68 -9.72
CA ILE A 245 -21.05 -19.15 -11.09
C ILE A 245 -19.65 -19.75 -11.13
N ASP A 246 -19.55 -20.97 -11.65
CA ASP A 246 -18.28 -21.67 -11.84
C ASP A 246 -17.78 -21.37 -13.26
N LEU A 247 -16.67 -20.62 -13.35
CA LEU A 247 -16.09 -20.17 -14.62
C LEU A 247 -15.21 -21.23 -15.31
N LYS A 248 -15.08 -22.43 -14.72
CA LYS A 248 -14.31 -23.53 -15.32
C LYS A 248 -12.86 -23.12 -15.64
N ASP A 249 -12.52 -23.00 -16.92
CA ASP A 249 -11.18 -22.73 -17.45
C ASP A 249 -11.06 -21.32 -18.06
N PHE A 250 -12.12 -20.52 -17.99
CA PHE A 250 -12.11 -19.13 -18.44
C PHE A 250 -12.19 -18.17 -17.25
N GLY A 251 -11.66 -16.97 -17.44
CA GLY A 251 -11.64 -15.93 -16.43
C GLY A 251 -11.23 -14.59 -17.02
N ALA A 252 -10.93 -13.64 -16.16
CA ALA A 252 -10.40 -12.35 -16.55
C ALA A 252 -9.45 -11.87 -15.46
N GLY A 253 -8.47 -11.05 -15.85
CA GLY A 253 -7.61 -10.43 -14.87
C GLY A 253 -8.35 -9.38 -14.04
N ARG A 254 -8.69 -8.24 -14.66
CA ARG A 254 -9.26 -7.09 -13.92
C ARG A 254 -10.54 -6.50 -14.53
N GLN A 255 -11.12 -7.14 -15.55
CA GLN A 255 -12.26 -6.59 -16.28
C GLN A 255 -13.36 -7.62 -16.51
N ILE A 256 -14.58 -7.19 -16.20
CA ILE A 256 -15.84 -7.84 -16.56
C ILE A 256 -16.76 -6.74 -17.11
N ARG A 257 -17.56 -7.04 -18.12
CA ARG A 257 -18.57 -6.13 -18.67
C ARG A 257 -19.92 -6.80 -18.61
N PHE A 258 -20.96 -6.04 -18.32
CA PHE A 258 -22.33 -6.53 -18.23
C PHE A 258 -23.19 -5.88 -19.32
N GLY A 259 -24.13 -6.63 -19.89
CA GLY A 259 -25.10 -6.10 -20.84
C GLY A 259 -26.17 -7.11 -21.27
N HIS A 260 -27.16 -6.60 -21.98
CA HIS A 260 -28.36 -7.27 -22.46
C HIS A 260 -28.11 -7.86 -23.85
N LEU A 261 -27.24 -8.86 -23.92
CA LEU A 261 -26.74 -9.40 -25.19
C LEU A 261 -27.82 -10.05 -26.08
N GLY A 262 -28.90 -10.55 -25.47
CA GLY A 262 -30.02 -11.16 -26.19
C GLY A 262 -31.20 -10.23 -26.46
N GLY A 263 -31.08 -8.93 -26.16
CA GLY A 263 -32.18 -7.97 -26.32
C GLY A 263 -33.37 -8.19 -25.37
N THR A 264 -33.15 -8.92 -24.28
CA THR A 264 -34.13 -9.19 -23.23
C THR A 264 -33.68 -8.56 -21.91
N ASP A 265 -34.49 -8.69 -20.86
CA ASP A 265 -34.10 -8.27 -19.51
C ASP A 265 -33.02 -9.17 -18.88
N GLU A 266 -32.65 -10.30 -19.53
CA GLU A 266 -31.57 -11.16 -19.05
C GLU A 266 -30.22 -10.45 -19.19
N LEU A 267 -29.51 -10.36 -18.07
CA LEU A 267 -28.17 -9.79 -18.03
C LEU A 267 -27.12 -10.87 -18.28
N PHE A 268 -26.17 -10.55 -19.14
CA PHE A 268 -24.99 -11.36 -19.38
C PHE A 268 -23.76 -10.63 -18.89
N PHE A 269 -22.69 -11.38 -18.63
CA PHE A 269 -21.37 -10.81 -18.50
C PHE A 269 -20.43 -11.33 -19.57
N VAL A 270 -19.52 -10.48 -20.02
CA VAL A 270 -18.44 -10.82 -20.94
C VAL A 270 -17.12 -10.64 -20.23
N MET A 271 -16.29 -11.67 -20.29
CA MET A 271 -14.92 -11.69 -19.78
C MET A 271 -13.95 -11.83 -20.94
N ALA A 272 -12.80 -11.17 -20.80
CA ALA A 272 -11.73 -11.23 -21.78
C ALA A 272 -10.46 -11.80 -21.13
N GLN A 273 -9.89 -12.80 -21.80
CA GLN A 273 -8.55 -13.30 -21.53
C GLN A 273 -7.56 -12.67 -22.48
N ASN A 274 -6.28 -12.70 -22.10
CA ASN A 274 -5.23 -12.02 -22.83
C ASN A 274 -4.05 -12.92 -23.16
N GLN A 275 -3.29 -12.48 -24.15
CA GLN A 275 -1.93 -12.95 -24.39
C GLN A 275 -0.99 -11.74 -24.47
N ARG A 276 0.02 -11.72 -23.61
CA ARG A 276 1.08 -10.71 -23.63
C ARG A 276 2.00 -10.97 -24.83
N ARG A 277 2.28 -9.92 -25.62
CA ARG A 277 3.25 -10.01 -26.73
C ARG A 277 4.66 -9.57 -26.33
N VAL A 278 4.80 -8.78 -25.27
CA VAL A 278 6.07 -8.19 -24.82
C VAL A 278 6.19 -8.35 -23.30
N TYR A 279 7.42 -8.30 -22.77
CA TYR A 279 7.71 -8.37 -21.34
C TYR A 279 6.83 -7.44 -20.48
N LYS A 280 6.35 -7.97 -19.34
CA LYS A 280 5.31 -7.38 -18.46
C LYS A 280 3.98 -7.17 -19.20
N ASP A 281 3.17 -6.20 -18.77
CA ASP A 281 1.86 -5.91 -19.36
C ASP A 281 1.93 -5.02 -20.60
N ARG A 282 2.94 -5.24 -21.44
CA ARG A 282 3.11 -4.47 -22.67
C ARG A 282 2.42 -5.20 -23.81
N TYR A 283 1.50 -4.49 -24.48
CA TYR A 283 0.75 -4.98 -25.64
C TYR A 283 0.01 -6.30 -25.39
N PRO A 284 -0.78 -6.45 -24.30
CA PRO A 284 -1.68 -7.58 -24.19
C PRO A 284 -2.74 -7.48 -25.29
N VAL A 285 -2.99 -8.60 -25.96
CA VAL A 285 -4.08 -8.72 -26.93
C VAL A 285 -5.14 -9.66 -26.38
N ILE A 286 -6.40 -9.42 -26.71
CA ILE A 286 -7.48 -10.33 -26.35
C ILE A 286 -7.23 -11.68 -27.04
N SER A 287 -7.19 -12.76 -26.26
CA SER A 287 -6.98 -14.13 -26.74
C SER A 287 -8.27 -14.96 -26.71
N CYS A 288 -9.18 -14.65 -25.78
CA CYS A 288 -10.48 -15.28 -25.69
C CYS A 288 -11.52 -14.28 -25.13
N LEU A 289 -12.73 -14.30 -25.67
CA LEU A 289 -13.92 -13.63 -25.13
C LEU A 289 -14.97 -14.69 -24.80
N THR A 290 -15.54 -14.61 -23.61
CA THR A 290 -16.59 -15.54 -23.17
C THR A 290 -17.77 -14.75 -22.63
N ALA A 291 -18.95 -14.95 -23.24
CA ALA A 291 -20.22 -14.40 -22.77
C ALA A 291 -20.97 -15.45 -21.95
N VAL A 292 -21.46 -15.06 -20.77
CA VAL A 292 -22.10 -15.98 -19.82
C VAL A 292 -23.37 -15.35 -19.27
N SER A 293 -24.43 -16.15 -19.22
CA SER A 293 -25.69 -15.79 -18.56
C SER A 293 -25.46 -15.57 -17.07
N LEU A 294 -25.82 -14.38 -16.55
CA LEU A 294 -25.73 -14.11 -15.11
C LEU A 294 -26.77 -14.93 -14.32
N GLU A 295 -27.87 -15.32 -14.96
CA GLU A 295 -28.92 -16.11 -14.33
C GLU A 295 -28.54 -17.57 -14.16
N THR A 296 -28.03 -18.19 -15.22
CA THR A 296 -27.81 -19.64 -15.29
C THR A 296 -26.34 -20.04 -15.13
N GLY A 297 -25.40 -19.11 -15.31
CA GLY A 297 -23.97 -19.39 -15.37
C GLY A 297 -23.54 -20.17 -16.62
N LYS A 298 -24.43 -20.33 -17.62
CA LYS A 298 -24.12 -21.02 -18.87
C LYS A 298 -23.43 -20.06 -19.84
N VAL A 299 -22.41 -20.58 -20.51
CA VAL A 299 -21.76 -19.90 -21.64
C VAL A 299 -22.76 -19.75 -22.78
N LEU A 300 -22.97 -18.53 -23.24
CA LEU A 300 -23.77 -18.20 -24.40
C LEU A 300 -22.96 -18.45 -25.68
N TRP A 301 -21.75 -17.88 -25.73
CA TRP A 301 -20.75 -18.14 -26.76
C TRP A 301 -19.34 -17.88 -26.22
N GLN A 302 -18.37 -18.44 -26.94
CA GLN A 302 -16.95 -18.24 -26.67
C GLN A 302 -16.22 -18.06 -27.99
N LEU A 303 -15.37 -17.02 -28.05
CA LEU A 303 -14.54 -16.70 -29.21
C LEU A 303 -13.08 -16.76 -28.79
N GLY A 304 -12.32 -17.71 -29.34
CA GLY A 304 -10.92 -17.98 -28.98
C GLY A 304 -10.77 -19.25 -28.14
N GLU A 305 -9.59 -19.44 -27.58
CA GLU A 305 -9.25 -20.60 -26.74
C GLU A 305 -8.98 -20.13 -25.30
N PRO A 306 -9.70 -20.66 -24.31
CA PRO A 306 -9.47 -20.28 -22.93
C PRO A 306 -8.17 -20.87 -22.40
N ARG A 307 -7.60 -20.20 -21.41
CA ARG A 307 -6.38 -20.66 -20.71
C ARG A 307 -6.53 -20.45 -19.21
N ASP A 308 -6.10 -21.44 -18.46
CA ASP A 308 -6.06 -21.45 -16.99
C ASP A 308 -4.61 -21.33 -16.53
N ASP A 309 -4.08 -20.11 -16.56
CA ASP A 309 -2.73 -19.83 -16.06
C ASP A 309 -2.58 -18.40 -15.53
N GLU A 310 -1.59 -18.24 -14.66
CA GLU A 310 -1.31 -17.02 -13.90
C GLU A 310 -1.06 -15.79 -14.79
N GLU A 311 -0.55 -15.95 -16.03
CA GLU A 311 -0.31 -14.81 -16.91
C GLU A 311 -1.61 -14.15 -17.40
N VAL A 312 -2.67 -14.93 -17.52
CA VAL A 312 -3.99 -14.45 -17.95
C VAL A 312 -4.69 -13.70 -16.81
N GLU A 313 -4.54 -14.22 -15.58
CA GLU A 313 -5.15 -13.67 -14.37
C GLU A 313 -4.43 -12.39 -13.89
N GLN A 314 -3.11 -12.39 -13.89
CA GLN A 314 -2.30 -11.33 -13.27
C GLN A 314 -2.06 -10.15 -14.21
N LEU A 315 -3.11 -9.58 -14.78
CA LEU A 315 -3.04 -8.44 -15.71
C LEU A 315 -3.22 -7.10 -14.99
N THR A 316 -2.28 -6.17 -15.14
CA THR A 316 -2.36 -4.80 -14.55
C THR A 316 -2.79 -3.72 -15.55
N THR A 317 -3.23 -4.11 -16.75
CA THR A 317 -3.67 -3.20 -17.81
C THR A 317 -5.08 -3.54 -18.27
N ASP A 318 -5.71 -2.60 -18.96
CA ASP A 318 -7.04 -2.78 -19.54
C ASP A 318 -6.95 -3.52 -20.88
N LEU A 319 -7.90 -4.44 -21.11
CA LEU A 319 -8.14 -5.03 -22.43
C LEU A 319 -9.16 -4.17 -23.18
N PRO A 320 -8.99 -4.00 -24.50
CA PRO A 320 -9.82 -3.11 -25.30
C PRO A 320 -11.15 -3.77 -25.68
N PHE A 321 -12.06 -3.91 -24.72
CA PHE A 321 -13.44 -4.33 -24.99
C PHE A 321 -14.50 -3.59 -24.16
N GLN A 322 -15.68 -3.45 -24.75
CA GLN A 322 -16.84 -2.81 -24.16
C GLN A 322 -18.14 -3.47 -24.65
N ILE A 323 -19.20 -3.31 -23.87
CA ILE A 323 -20.56 -3.71 -24.25
C ILE A 323 -21.41 -2.46 -24.40
N TYR A 324 -22.11 -2.32 -25.54
CA TYR A 324 -23.00 -1.21 -25.82
C TYR A 324 -23.90 -1.49 -27.02
N ASP A 325 -25.20 -1.20 -26.89
CA ASP A 325 -26.14 -1.10 -28.01
C ASP A 325 -25.78 0.09 -28.92
N ILE A 326 -24.96 -0.18 -29.94
CA ILE A 326 -24.37 0.85 -30.80
C ILE A 326 -25.30 1.27 -31.93
N ASP A 327 -26.24 0.41 -32.32
CA ASP A 327 -27.19 0.69 -33.40
C ASP A 327 -28.63 0.95 -32.93
N GLY A 328 -28.89 0.84 -31.63
CA GLY A 328 -30.15 1.20 -30.99
C GLY A 328 -31.25 0.17 -31.17
N ASP A 329 -30.89 -1.10 -31.46
CA ASP A 329 -31.85 -2.17 -31.71
C ASP A 329 -32.33 -2.88 -30.43
N GLY A 330 -31.77 -2.50 -29.27
CA GLY A 330 -32.08 -3.06 -27.97
C GLY A 330 -31.23 -4.27 -27.59
N CYS A 331 -30.37 -4.77 -28.48
CA CYS A 331 -29.38 -5.81 -28.21
C CYS A 331 -28.01 -5.17 -28.02
N ASP A 332 -27.36 -5.40 -26.88
CA ASP A 332 -26.02 -4.86 -26.69
C ASP A 332 -24.96 -5.60 -27.54
N GLU A 333 -24.17 -4.87 -28.34
CA GLU A 333 -23.00 -5.44 -29.03
C GLU A 333 -21.78 -5.55 -28.11
N VAL A 334 -20.91 -6.52 -28.42
CA VAL A 334 -19.55 -6.55 -27.87
C VAL A 334 -18.58 -5.88 -28.84
N ILE A 335 -18.04 -4.74 -28.44
CA ILE A 335 -17.07 -3.96 -29.20
C ILE A 335 -15.69 -4.28 -28.65
N ALA A 336 -14.80 -4.83 -29.46
CA ALA A 336 -13.50 -5.29 -28.99
C ALA A 336 -12.40 -5.10 -30.04
N SER A 337 -11.15 -5.04 -29.60
CA SER A 337 -10.00 -4.91 -30.49
C SER A 337 -9.01 -6.06 -30.33
N TRP A 338 -8.66 -6.70 -31.44
CA TRP A 338 -7.55 -7.66 -31.52
C TRP A 338 -6.95 -7.60 -32.92
N ASP A 339 -5.71 -8.08 -33.06
CA ASP A 339 -5.01 -8.15 -34.35
C ASP A 339 -5.05 -6.85 -35.19
N PHE A 340 -4.83 -5.70 -34.54
CA PHE A 340 -4.86 -4.37 -35.18
C PHE A 340 -6.19 -4.04 -35.89
N LYS A 341 -7.29 -4.62 -35.40
CA LYS A 341 -8.64 -4.39 -35.89
C LYS A 341 -9.60 -4.14 -34.74
N LEU A 342 -10.58 -3.29 -35.01
CA LEU A 342 -11.76 -3.10 -34.18
C LEU A 342 -12.90 -3.96 -34.73
N PHE A 343 -13.58 -4.67 -33.85
CA PHE A 343 -14.71 -5.55 -34.15
C PHE A 343 -15.94 -5.09 -33.38
N ILE A 344 -17.09 -5.20 -34.05
CA ILE A 344 -18.41 -5.10 -33.45
C ILE A 344 -19.05 -6.48 -33.58
N LEU A 345 -19.29 -7.14 -32.47
CA LEU A 345 -19.84 -8.49 -32.39
C LEU A 345 -21.32 -8.45 -32.01
N GLU A 346 -22.13 -9.27 -32.66
CA GLU A 346 -23.51 -9.54 -32.28
C GLU A 346 -23.57 -10.09 -30.85
N GLY A 347 -24.36 -9.46 -29.98
CA GLY A 347 -24.45 -9.84 -28.58
C GLY A 347 -24.87 -11.29 -28.38
N GLU A 348 -25.89 -11.76 -29.10
CA GLU A 348 -26.47 -13.09 -28.89
C GLU A 348 -25.54 -14.24 -29.34
N THR A 349 -24.70 -14.00 -30.36
CA THR A 349 -23.96 -15.08 -31.03
C THR A 349 -22.44 -14.93 -31.02
N GLY A 350 -21.91 -13.74 -30.73
CA GLY A 350 -20.49 -13.42 -30.82
C GLY A 350 -19.96 -13.33 -32.25
N LYS A 351 -20.82 -13.39 -33.27
CA LYS A 351 -20.42 -13.25 -34.69
C LYS A 351 -20.10 -11.80 -35.02
N VAL A 352 -19.15 -11.60 -35.94
CA VAL A 352 -18.76 -10.27 -36.41
C VAL A 352 -19.90 -9.62 -37.20
N LYS A 353 -20.50 -8.54 -36.66
CA LYS A 353 -21.41 -7.64 -37.40
C LYS A 353 -20.61 -6.70 -38.30
N ARG A 354 -19.52 -6.11 -37.77
CA ARG A 354 -18.63 -5.19 -38.50
C ARG A 354 -17.19 -5.31 -38.01
N GLN A 355 -16.24 -4.95 -38.87
CA GLN A 355 -14.83 -4.82 -38.51
C GLN A 355 -14.17 -3.67 -39.29
N MET A 356 -13.13 -3.07 -38.72
CA MET A 356 -12.29 -2.07 -39.37
C MET A 356 -10.85 -2.14 -38.84
N ASP A 357 -9.88 -1.65 -39.61
CA ASP A 357 -8.49 -1.57 -39.16
C ASP A 357 -8.34 -0.46 -38.10
N THR A 358 -7.48 -0.69 -37.10
CA THR A 358 -7.11 0.35 -36.13
C THR A 358 -6.12 1.35 -36.76
N PRO A 359 -6.09 2.63 -36.33
CA PRO A 359 -5.25 3.68 -36.90
C PRO A 359 -3.75 3.38 -36.99
#